data_AF-A0A960SRR2-F1
#
_entry.id   AF-A0A960SRR2-F1
#
_cell.length_a   1.000
_cell.length_b   1.000
_cell.length_c   1.000
_cell.angle_alpha   90.00
_cell.angle_beta   90.00
_cell.angle_gamma   90.00
#
_symmetry.space_group_name_H-M   'P 1'
#
loop_
_entity.id
_entity.type
_entity.pdbx_description
1 polymer ?
#
loop_
_entity_poly.entity_id
_entity_poly.type
_entity_poly.pdbx_seq_one_letter_code
_entity_poly.pdbx_strand_id
1 'polypeptide(L)'
;FSTPLLVRADGKTQLIAPGAHWVVAYDPRTGNEIWRVNHGRGFSIGTCPSFTRGLTVIGTGCMRADMLAIAVDGRGDVTEDHVRWRTPRQVPVMSSPVAVGAELYWVSDRGVASCVDAKKKENCWQERLGEDHLASPLFAEGRIYFFGQQGAATVVRAGRAFEPLATNRIEGTVIATPAVTDGRILLRTDTHLYAIGTPAGSAP
;
A
#
# COMPACT_ATOMS: atom_id res chain seq x y z
N PHE A 1 -5.84 -13.53 3.16
CA PHE A 1 -7.06 -12.83 2.71
C PHE A 1 -6.72 -11.36 2.70
N SER A 2 -7.04 -10.65 1.62
CA SER A 2 -6.81 -9.21 1.49
C SER A 2 -8.12 -8.51 1.17
N THR A 3 -8.25 -7.25 1.60
CA THR A 3 -9.39 -6.42 1.20
C THR A 3 -9.27 -6.10 -0.29
N PRO A 4 -10.30 -6.38 -1.11
CA PRO A 4 -10.26 -6.07 -2.54
C PRO A 4 -10.33 -4.56 -2.79
N LEU A 5 -9.93 -4.14 -3.98
CA LEU A 5 -9.93 -2.73 -4.39
C LEU A 5 -10.90 -2.51 -5.56
N LEU A 6 -11.78 -1.52 -5.45
CA LEU A 6 -12.54 -1.01 -6.60
C LEU A 6 -11.67 -0.01 -7.38
N VAL A 7 -11.47 -0.26 -8.66
CA VAL A 7 -10.73 0.62 -9.57
C VAL A 7 -11.60 1.04 -10.74
N ARG A 8 -11.33 2.21 -11.31
CA ARG A 8 -11.98 2.66 -12.55
C ARG A 8 -10.97 2.61 -13.69
N ALA A 9 -11.29 1.84 -14.73
CA ALA A 9 -10.48 1.69 -15.93
C ALA A 9 -11.38 1.57 -17.16
N ASP A 10 -11.02 2.25 -18.25
CA ASP A 10 -11.79 2.29 -19.50
C ASP A 10 -13.29 2.58 -19.31
N GLY A 11 -13.59 3.50 -18.40
CA GLY A 11 -14.97 3.90 -18.08
C GLY A 11 -15.76 2.87 -17.26
N LYS A 12 -15.17 1.73 -16.90
CA LYS A 12 -15.80 0.67 -16.12
C LYS A 12 -15.19 0.57 -14.72
N THR A 13 -16.00 0.14 -13.75
CA THR A 13 -15.52 -0.22 -12.42
C THR A 13 -15.13 -1.70 -12.42
N GLN A 14 -13.97 -2.02 -11.86
CA GLN A 14 -13.49 -3.39 -11.68
C GLN A 14 -13.21 -3.63 -10.18
N LEU A 15 -13.56 -4.80 -9.66
CA LEU A 15 -13.18 -5.26 -8.32
C LEU A 15 -11.92 -6.12 -8.45
N ILE A 16 -10.79 -5.63 -7.96
CA ILE A 16 -9.51 -6.35 -7.94
C ILE A 16 -9.43 -7.18 -6.67
N ALA A 17 -9.35 -8.50 -6.84
CA ALA A 17 -9.32 -9.48 -5.76
C ALA A 17 -8.04 -10.34 -5.84
N PRO A 18 -7.04 -10.08 -4.99
CA PRO A 18 -5.87 -10.94 -4.85
C PRO A 18 -6.22 -12.22 -4.08
N GLY A 19 -5.94 -13.37 -4.68
CA GLY A 19 -6.03 -14.70 -4.10
C GLY A 19 -4.65 -15.35 -3.89
N ALA A 20 -4.62 -16.64 -3.54
CA ALA A 20 -3.37 -17.35 -3.21
C ALA A 20 -2.46 -17.66 -4.42
N HIS A 21 -3.03 -17.72 -5.63
CA HIS A 21 -2.29 -17.96 -6.88
C HIS A 21 -2.63 -16.94 -7.97
N TRP A 22 -3.82 -16.35 -7.88
CA TRP A 22 -4.39 -15.52 -8.92
C TRP A 22 -4.74 -14.15 -8.37
N VAL A 23 -4.53 -13.14 -9.20
CA VAL A 23 -5.13 -11.81 -9.05
C VAL A 23 -6.23 -11.75 -10.08
N VAL A 24 -7.46 -11.51 -9.65
CA VAL A 24 -8.61 -11.55 -10.54
C VAL A 24 -9.34 -10.21 -10.47
N ALA A 25 -9.73 -9.69 -11.62
CA ALA A 25 -10.67 -8.58 -11.71
C ALA A 25 -12.06 -9.09 -12.03
N TYR A 26 -13.06 -8.59 -11.32
CA TYR A 26 -14.46 -8.88 -11.56
C TYR A 26 -15.24 -7.61 -11.90
N ASP A 27 -16.31 -7.76 -12.68
CA ASP A 27 -17.37 -6.74 -12.72
C ASP A 27 -18.09 -6.77 -11.36
N PRO A 28 -18.06 -5.68 -10.56
CA PRO A 28 -18.64 -5.69 -9.21
C PRO A 28 -20.17 -5.81 -9.22
N ARG A 29 -20.84 -5.57 -10.35
CA ARG A 29 -22.30 -5.67 -10.46
C ARG A 29 -22.78 -7.07 -10.80
N THR A 30 -22.00 -7.82 -11.57
CA THR A 30 -22.41 -9.15 -12.07
C THR A 30 -21.60 -10.29 -11.47
N GLY A 31 -20.41 -10.02 -10.94
CA GLY A 31 -19.47 -11.03 -10.48
C GLY A 31 -18.72 -11.74 -11.62
N ASN A 32 -18.90 -11.32 -12.87
CA ASN A 32 -18.19 -11.93 -14.00
C ASN A 32 -16.70 -11.58 -13.95
N GLU A 33 -15.84 -12.58 -14.19
CA GLU A 33 -14.40 -12.36 -14.38
C GLU A 33 -14.15 -11.51 -15.62
N ILE A 34 -13.28 -10.52 -15.49
CA ILE A 34 -12.82 -9.64 -16.57
C ILE A 34 -11.45 -10.12 -17.05
N TRP A 35 -10.49 -10.22 -16.13
CA TRP A 35 -9.15 -10.71 -16.38
C TRP A 35 -8.57 -11.37 -15.13
N ARG A 36 -7.53 -12.19 -15.33
CA ARG A 36 -6.76 -12.80 -14.25
C ARG A 36 -5.26 -12.87 -14.56
N VAL A 37 -4.45 -12.85 -13.51
CA VAL A 37 -2.99 -13.04 -13.56
C VAL A 37 -2.58 -14.10 -12.56
N ASN A 38 -1.84 -15.12 -13.01
CA ASN A 38 -1.15 -16.04 -12.11
C ASN A 38 0.11 -15.36 -11.58
N HIS A 39 0.15 -15.01 -10.31
CA HIS A 39 1.33 -14.33 -9.75
C HIS A 39 2.51 -15.27 -9.48
N GLY A 40 2.27 -16.59 -9.50
CA GLY A 40 3.26 -17.66 -9.43
C GLY A 40 3.85 -17.90 -8.05
N ARG A 41 4.51 -16.89 -7.47
CA ARG A 41 5.23 -17.00 -6.17
C ARG A 41 4.49 -16.25 -5.07
N GLY A 42 4.71 -16.69 -3.83
CA GLY A 42 3.92 -16.23 -2.67
C GLY A 42 2.53 -16.88 -2.65
N PHE A 43 1.86 -16.86 -1.50
CA PHE A 43 0.53 -17.50 -1.37
C PHE A 43 -0.33 -16.97 -0.20
N SER A 44 0.16 -16.00 0.57
CA SER A 44 -0.56 -15.46 1.74
C SER A 44 -0.66 -13.95 1.65
N ILE A 45 -1.48 -13.48 0.70
CA ILE A 45 -1.67 -12.05 0.46
C ILE A 45 -2.48 -11.45 1.62
N GLY A 46 -1.78 -10.70 2.48
CA GLY A 46 -2.36 -9.84 3.53
C GLY A 46 -2.41 -8.36 3.11
N THR A 47 -1.59 -7.97 2.13
CA THR A 47 -1.57 -6.60 1.60
C THR A 47 -2.78 -6.32 0.71
N CYS A 48 -3.39 -5.15 0.86
CA CYS A 48 -4.45 -4.68 -0.03
C CYS A 48 -3.83 -4.13 -1.34
N PRO A 49 -4.51 -4.25 -2.49
CA PRO A 49 -4.05 -3.60 -3.71
C PRO A 49 -4.04 -2.07 -3.58
N SER A 50 -3.15 -1.44 -4.32
CA SER A 50 -3.20 0.00 -4.62
C SER A 50 -3.38 0.20 -6.12
N PHE A 51 -3.93 1.34 -6.54
CA PHE A 51 -4.16 1.64 -7.94
C PHE A 51 -3.65 3.02 -8.31
N THR A 52 -2.86 3.10 -9.37
CA THR A 52 -2.48 4.37 -9.98
C THR A 52 -2.08 4.18 -11.43
N ARG A 53 -2.31 5.21 -12.25
CA ARG A 53 -1.85 5.28 -13.65
C ARG A 53 -2.23 4.05 -14.51
N GLY A 54 -3.38 3.43 -14.25
CA GLY A 54 -3.85 2.24 -14.96
C GLY A 54 -3.19 0.94 -14.51
N LEU A 55 -2.47 0.96 -13.39
CA LEU A 55 -1.79 -0.19 -12.80
C LEU A 55 -2.36 -0.47 -11.42
N THR A 56 -2.70 -1.72 -11.16
CA THR A 56 -2.91 -2.20 -9.79
C THR A 56 -1.60 -2.79 -9.27
N VAL A 57 -1.24 -2.48 -8.04
CA VAL A 57 0.00 -2.95 -7.39
C VAL A 57 -0.33 -3.75 -6.15
N ILE A 58 0.26 -4.95 -6.06
CA ILE A 58 0.01 -5.92 -4.99
C ILE A 58 1.32 -6.54 -4.51
N GLY A 59 1.34 -6.99 -3.25
CA GLY A 59 2.35 -7.94 -2.75
C GLY A 59 1.79 -9.36 -2.73
N THR A 60 2.58 -10.36 -3.11
CA THR A 60 2.14 -11.78 -3.10
C THR A 60 2.29 -12.46 -1.74
N GLY A 61 2.67 -11.71 -0.70
CA GLY A 61 2.67 -12.16 0.68
C GLY A 61 3.85 -13.07 1.03
N CYS A 62 3.60 -14.12 1.83
CA CYS A 62 4.67 -14.88 2.49
C CYS A 62 5.66 -15.67 1.59
N MET A 63 6.82 -15.98 2.18
CA MET A 63 7.91 -16.79 1.61
C MET A 63 8.58 -16.14 0.40
N ARG A 64 8.21 -16.51 -0.82
CA ARG A 64 8.81 -15.99 -2.07
C ARG A 64 7.96 -14.84 -2.60
N ALA A 65 7.86 -13.80 -1.77
CA ALA A 65 7.08 -12.61 -2.01
C ALA A 65 7.59 -11.84 -3.24
N ASP A 66 6.67 -11.37 -4.07
CA ASP A 66 6.92 -10.39 -5.12
C ASP A 66 5.95 -9.22 -4.95
N MET A 67 6.40 -7.99 -5.21
CA MET A 67 5.52 -6.90 -5.59
C MET A 67 5.31 -6.93 -7.09
N LEU A 68 4.06 -6.87 -7.55
CA LEU A 68 3.69 -6.85 -8.96
C LEU A 68 2.92 -5.57 -9.28
N ALA A 69 3.19 -4.96 -10.43
CA ALA A 69 2.27 -4.03 -11.07
C ALA A 69 1.63 -4.68 -12.29
N ILE A 70 0.31 -4.65 -12.32
CA ILE A 70 -0.52 -5.30 -13.33
C ILE A 70 -1.37 -4.22 -14.00
N ALA A 71 -1.31 -4.17 -15.34
CA ALA A 71 -2.19 -3.31 -16.12
C ALA A 71 -3.62 -3.86 -16.11
N VAL A 72 -4.61 -2.97 -15.97
CA VAL A 72 -6.02 -3.35 -15.73
C VAL A 72 -6.91 -3.22 -16.98
N ASP A 73 -6.30 -3.02 -18.14
CA ASP A 73 -6.93 -2.88 -19.46
C ASP A 73 -7.09 -4.23 -20.21
N GLY A 74 -6.71 -5.33 -19.57
CA GLY A 74 -6.73 -6.67 -20.14
C GLY A 74 -8.09 -7.38 -20.11
N ARG A 75 -8.14 -8.54 -20.77
CA ARG A 75 -9.28 -9.48 -20.75
C ARG A 75 -8.81 -10.93 -20.79
N GLY A 76 -9.47 -11.80 -20.01
CA GLY A 76 -9.13 -13.22 -19.92
C GLY A 76 -7.85 -13.47 -19.12
N ASP A 77 -7.11 -14.51 -19.46
CA ASP A 77 -5.83 -14.79 -18.82
C ASP A 77 -4.74 -13.89 -19.41
N VAL A 78 -4.25 -12.96 -18.59
CA VAL A 78 -3.30 -11.91 -18.99
C VAL A 78 -1.96 -12.02 -18.26
N THR A 79 -1.65 -13.25 -17.81
CA THR A 79 -0.46 -13.55 -17.02
C THR A 79 0.84 -13.12 -17.70
N GLU A 80 0.95 -13.32 -19.01
CA GLU A 80 2.19 -13.12 -19.77
C GLU A 80 2.40 -11.67 -20.25
N ASP A 81 1.34 -10.87 -20.37
CA ASP A 81 1.36 -9.61 -21.13
C ASP A 81 0.92 -8.37 -20.32
N HIS A 82 0.30 -8.53 -19.15
CA HIS A 82 -0.17 -7.40 -18.33
C HIS A 82 0.63 -7.17 -17.05
N VAL A 83 1.57 -8.05 -16.69
CA VAL A 83 2.53 -7.78 -15.61
C VAL A 83 3.61 -6.83 -16.13
N ARG A 84 3.51 -5.54 -15.78
CA ARG A 84 4.45 -4.50 -16.24
C ARG A 84 5.81 -4.59 -15.55
N TRP A 85 5.80 -4.95 -14.27
CA TRP A 85 7.02 -5.23 -13.53
C TRP A 85 6.76 -6.09 -12.31
N ARG A 86 7.86 -6.69 -11.83
CA ARG A 86 7.93 -7.54 -10.64
C ARG A 86 9.18 -7.19 -9.83
N THR A 87 9.10 -7.19 -8.51
CA THR A 87 10.27 -7.10 -7.64
C THR A 87 10.16 -7.98 -6.39
N PRO A 88 11.18 -8.79 -6.08
CA PRO A 88 11.24 -9.54 -4.83
C PRO A 88 11.84 -8.72 -3.67
N ARG A 89 12.19 -7.45 -3.91
CA ARG A 89 12.89 -6.61 -2.94
C ARG A 89 11.91 -5.86 -2.04
N GLN A 90 12.16 -5.91 -0.73
CA GLN A 90 11.44 -5.14 0.27
C GLN A 90 9.92 -5.32 0.20
N VAL A 91 9.46 -6.54 -0.12
CA VAL A 91 8.05 -6.86 -0.22
C VAL A 91 7.50 -7.06 1.20
N PRO A 92 6.52 -6.26 1.64
CA PRO A 92 5.86 -6.50 2.92
C PRO A 92 4.94 -7.72 2.87
N VAL A 93 4.78 -8.37 4.00
CA VAL A 93 3.78 -9.46 4.16
C VAL A 93 2.40 -8.88 4.47
N MET A 94 2.35 -7.86 5.34
CA MET A 94 1.09 -7.32 5.89
C MET A 94 0.83 -5.87 5.47
N SER A 95 1.87 -5.03 5.45
CA SER A 95 1.75 -3.62 5.09
C SER A 95 1.35 -3.44 3.63
N SER A 96 0.25 -2.72 3.39
CA SER A 96 -0.25 -2.44 2.03
C SER A 96 0.48 -1.24 1.41
N PRO A 97 0.79 -1.27 0.10
CA PRO A 97 1.32 -0.10 -0.59
C PRO A 97 0.27 1.03 -0.66
N VAL A 98 0.74 2.28 -0.70
CA VAL A 98 -0.09 3.47 -0.96
C VAL A 98 0.35 4.09 -2.26
N ALA A 99 -0.61 4.46 -3.10
CA ALA A 99 -0.35 5.21 -4.33
C ALA A 99 -0.73 6.69 -4.15
N VAL A 100 0.16 7.59 -4.56
CA VAL A 100 -0.08 9.04 -4.58
C VAL A 100 0.45 9.56 -5.89
N GLY A 101 -0.40 10.15 -6.73
CA GLY A 101 0.04 10.67 -8.02
C GLY A 101 0.60 9.58 -8.94
N ALA A 102 1.88 9.64 -9.28
CA ALA A 102 2.57 8.58 -10.06
C ALA A 102 3.43 7.66 -9.17
N GLU A 103 3.53 7.97 -7.89
CA GLU A 103 4.40 7.35 -6.92
C GLU A 103 3.68 6.26 -6.13
N LEU A 104 4.44 5.24 -5.76
CA LEU A 104 4.05 4.17 -4.85
C LEU A 104 4.95 4.21 -3.63
N TYR A 105 4.34 4.07 -2.46
CA TYR A 105 5.02 4.02 -1.18
C TYR A 105 4.71 2.69 -0.50
N TRP A 106 5.73 2.02 -0.02
CA TRP A 106 5.56 0.87 0.87
C TRP A 106 6.73 0.80 1.86
N VAL A 107 6.54 0.02 2.92
CA VAL A 107 7.59 -0.29 3.89
C VAL A 107 7.65 -1.79 4.03
N SER A 108 8.86 -2.37 4.01
CA SER A 108 9.03 -3.80 4.29
C SER A 108 8.90 -4.08 5.78
N ASP A 109 8.66 -5.35 6.13
CA ASP A 109 8.51 -5.78 7.52
C ASP A 109 9.72 -5.41 8.40
N ARG A 110 10.92 -5.23 7.80
CA ARG A 110 12.17 -4.82 8.46
C ARG A 110 12.45 -3.31 8.40
N GLY A 111 11.42 -2.52 8.14
CA GLY A 111 11.47 -1.06 8.19
C GLY A 111 12.27 -0.41 7.07
N VAL A 112 12.27 -0.99 5.86
CA VAL A 112 12.83 -0.32 4.68
C VAL A 112 11.68 0.31 3.91
N ALA A 113 11.54 1.63 4.03
CA ALA A 113 10.58 2.42 3.28
C ALA A 113 11.09 2.66 1.85
N SER A 114 10.20 2.58 0.88
CA SER A 114 10.52 2.75 -0.54
C SER A 114 9.51 3.68 -1.20
N CYS A 115 9.99 4.55 -2.08
CA CYS A 115 9.18 5.28 -3.04
C CYS A 115 9.60 4.88 -4.46
N VAL A 116 8.64 4.51 -5.29
CA VAL A 116 8.89 4.01 -6.64
C VAL A 116 7.93 4.65 -7.64
N ASP A 117 8.43 4.98 -8.83
CA ASP A 117 7.59 5.39 -9.96
C ASP A 117 6.77 4.19 -10.46
N ALA A 118 5.44 4.31 -10.40
CA ALA A 118 4.55 3.19 -10.68
C ALA A 118 4.68 2.62 -12.09
N LYS A 119 5.01 3.43 -13.10
CA LYS A 119 5.12 2.95 -14.49
C LYS A 119 6.50 2.39 -14.79
N LYS A 120 7.55 3.09 -14.36
CA LYS A 120 8.93 2.77 -14.71
C LYS A 120 9.58 1.77 -13.77
N LYS A 121 8.98 1.53 -12.59
CA LYS A 121 9.61 0.79 -11.48
C LYS A 121 10.95 1.41 -11.07
N GLU A 122 11.07 2.72 -11.25
CA GLU A 122 12.28 3.48 -10.90
C GLU A 122 12.22 3.79 -9.40
N ASN A 123 13.20 3.30 -8.65
CA ASN A 123 13.33 3.65 -7.24
C ASN A 123 13.63 5.14 -7.14
N CYS A 124 12.69 5.92 -6.62
CA CYS A 124 12.89 7.33 -6.35
C CYS A 124 13.78 7.50 -5.11
N TRP A 125 13.47 6.75 -4.05
CA TRP A 125 14.31 6.65 -2.85
C TRP A 125 14.00 5.37 -2.07
N GLN A 126 14.92 4.98 -1.19
CA GLN A 126 14.76 3.87 -0.26
C GLN A 126 15.53 4.16 1.04
N GLU A 127 14.84 4.08 2.18
CA GLU A 127 15.40 4.46 3.48
C GLU A 127 15.07 3.47 4.59
N ARG A 128 15.97 3.34 5.56
CA ARG A 128 15.78 2.48 6.74
C ARG A 128 15.23 3.30 7.91
N LEU A 129 14.03 2.95 8.36
CA LEU A 129 13.31 3.64 9.43
C LEU A 129 13.63 3.12 10.85
N GLY A 130 14.31 1.97 10.96
CA GLY A 130 14.89 1.50 12.23
C GLY A 130 14.00 0.62 13.12
N GLU A 131 12.76 0.35 12.73
CA GLU A 131 11.85 -0.58 13.44
C GLU A 131 11.19 -1.57 12.48
N ASP A 132 10.72 -2.70 13.01
CA ASP A 132 9.85 -3.59 12.25
C ASP A 132 8.49 -2.90 11.99
N HIS A 133 7.87 -3.17 10.85
CA HIS A 133 6.63 -2.51 10.42
C HIS A 133 5.56 -3.54 10.03
N LEU A 134 4.36 -3.38 10.57
CA LEU A 134 3.17 -4.14 10.16
C LEU A 134 2.05 -3.21 9.67
N ALA A 135 1.95 -2.01 10.24
CA ALA A 135 1.04 -0.99 9.77
C ALA A 135 1.42 -0.54 8.35
N SER A 136 0.40 -0.31 7.52
CA SER A 136 0.61 0.24 6.19
C SER A 136 1.03 1.71 6.29
N PRO A 137 1.79 2.26 5.32
CA PRO A 137 1.95 3.69 5.21
C PRO A 137 0.58 4.36 5.06
N LEU A 138 0.50 5.60 5.52
CA LEU A 138 -0.70 6.42 5.38
C LEU A 138 -0.36 7.68 4.60
N PHE A 139 -1.20 8.05 3.64
CA PHE A 139 -1.11 9.34 2.97
C PHE A 139 -2.17 10.29 3.51
N ALA A 140 -1.76 11.48 3.95
CA ALA A 140 -2.66 12.57 4.31
C ALA A 140 -1.95 13.92 4.15
N GLU A 141 -2.65 14.93 3.63
CA GLU A 141 -2.16 16.32 3.59
C GLU A 141 -0.76 16.46 2.94
N GLY A 142 -0.48 15.74 1.86
CA GLY A 142 0.81 15.80 1.16
C GLY A 142 1.97 15.10 1.90
N ARG A 143 1.67 14.29 2.92
CA ARG A 143 2.66 13.58 3.74
C ARG A 143 2.42 12.08 3.71
N ILE A 144 3.50 11.31 3.81
CA ILE A 144 3.46 9.88 4.05
C ILE A 144 3.90 9.62 5.50
N TYR A 145 3.09 8.85 6.22
CA TYR A 145 3.33 8.46 7.59
C TYR A 145 3.67 6.97 7.62
N PHE A 146 4.77 6.63 8.30
CA PHE A 146 5.18 5.26 8.57
C PHE A 146 5.14 5.02 10.07
N PHE A 147 4.57 3.90 10.49
CA PHE A 147 4.41 3.54 11.89
C PHE A 147 5.15 2.24 12.18
N GLY A 148 6.25 2.36 12.92
CA GLY A 148 7.01 1.25 13.45
C GLY A 148 6.26 0.56 14.59
N GLN A 149 6.47 -0.74 14.71
CA GLN A 149 5.73 -1.58 15.64
C GLN A 149 5.94 -1.18 17.10
N GLN A 150 7.09 -0.61 17.45
CA GLN A 150 7.42 -0.14 18.80
C GLN A 150 7.12 1.35 19.00
N GLY A 151 6.20 1.88 18.19
CA GLY A 151 5.64 3.21 18.34
C GLY A 151 6.46 4.32 17.69
N ALA A 152 7.56 4.05 16.99
CA ALA A 152 8.19 5.08 16.15
C ALA A 152 7.22 5.50 15.04
N ALA A 153 7.03 6.80 14.84
CA ALA A 153 6.24 7.33 13.73
C ALA A 153 7.10 8.31 12.92
N THR A 154 7.43 7.94 11.69
CA THR A 154 8.19 8.79 10.76
C THR A 154 7.25 9.44 9.77
N VAL A 155 7.33 10.77 9.65
CA VAL A 155 6.55 11.57 8.71
C VAL A 155 7.49 12.11 7.65
N VAL A 156 7.18 11.88 6.39
CA VAL A 156 7.95 12.40 5.26
C VAL A 156 7.05 13.17 4.32
N ARG A 157 7.61 14.13 3.57
CA ARG A 157 6.89 14.76 2.46
C ARG A 157 6.64 13.71 1.37
N ALA A 158 5.43 13.68 0.83
CA ALA A 158 5.17 12.87 -0.36
C ALA A 158 5.93 13.47 -1.55
N GLY A 159 6.79 12.68 -2.16
CA GLY A 159 7.55 13.06 -3.35
C GLY A 159 8.63 12.07 -3.73
N ARG A 160 9.34 12.40 -4.81
CA ARG A 160 10.44 11.59 -5.36
C ARG A 160 11.78 11.76 -4.62
N ALA A 161 11.86 12.68 -3.67
CA ALA A 161 13.00 12.81 -2.75
C ALA A 161 12.56 12.40 -1.34
N PHE A 162 13.48 11.81 -0.59
CA PHE A 162 13.24 11.54 0.82
C PHE A 162 13.42 12.83 1.62
N GLU A 163 12.33 13.35 2.18
CA GLU A 163 12.33 14.57 3.00
C GLU A 163 11.60 14.29 4.32
N PRO A 164 12.32 13.94 5.40
CA PRO A 164 11.72 13.73 6.70
C PRO A 164 11.23 15.07 7.27
N LEU A 165 9.99 15.09 7.73
CA LEU A 165 9.33 16.25 8.31
C LEU A 165 9.26 16.17 9.84
N ALA A 166 9.08 14.96 10.37
CA ALA A 166 9.01 14.73 11.81
C ALA A 166 9.26 13.26 12.15
N THR A 167 9.72 13.03 13.38
CA THR A 167 9.77 11.71 14.02
C THR A 167 9.11 11.82 15.39
N ASN A 168 8.18 10.93 15.69
CA ASN A 168 7.46 10.92 16.95
C ASN A 168 7.58 9.54 17.61
N ARG A 169 7.33 9.49 18.93
CA ARG A 169 7.16 8.25 19.68
C ARG A 169 5.73 8.18 20.20
N ILE A 170 5.07 7.07 19.90
CA ILE A 170 3.74 6.72 20.41
C ILE A 170 3.95 5.64 21.48
N GLU A 171 3.19 5.72 22.56
CA GLU A 171 3.25 4.71 23.61
C GLU A 171 2.49 3.45 23.21
N GLY A 172 3.13 2.29 23.38
CA GLY A 172 2.57 0.98 23.06
C GLY A 172 2.88 0.50 21.65
N THR A 173 2.32 -0.67 21.33
CA THR A 173 2.59 -1.40 20.09
C THR A 173 1.65 -0.95 18.98
N VAL A 174 2.18 -0.58 17.81
CA VAL A 174 1.39 -0.18 16.63
C VAL A 174 1.43 -1.27 15.55
N ILE A 175 0.31 -1.98 15.36
CA ILE A 175 0.18 -2.98 14.28
C ILE A 175 -0.94 -2.68 13.29
N ALA A 176 -1.85 -1.79 13.65
CA ALA A 176 -2.98 -1.39 12.82
C ALA A 176 -2.64 -0.09 12.07
N THR A 177 -2.99 -0.03 10.78
CA THR A 177 -2.92 1.22 10.01
C THR A 177 -3.89 2.24 10.60
N PRO A 178 -3.43 3.47 10.94
CA PRO A 178 -4.30 4.52 11.44
C PRO A 178 -5.33 4.99 10.39
N ALA A 179 -6.47 5.49 10.85
CA ALA A 179 -7.52 6.04 10.00
C ALA A 179 -7.49 7.56 9.99
N VAL A 180 -7.91 8.20 8.90
CA VAL A 180 -8.01 9.66 8.79
C VAL A 180 -9.47 10.07 8.66
N THR A 181 -9.92 10.97 9.51
CA THR A 181 -11.29 11.51 9.50
C THR A 181 -11.31 12.88 10.18
N ASP A 182 -12.11 13.80 9.66
CA ASP A 182 -12.36 15.13 10.27
C ASP A 182 -11.09 15.89 10.69
N GLY A 183 -10.06 15.87 9.84
CA GLY A 183 -8.77 16.54 10.11
C GLY A 183 -7.93 15.88 11.19
N ARG A 184 -8.24 14.62 11.56
CA ARG A 184 -7.56 13.85 12.61
C ARG A 184 -7.11 12.50 12.10
N ILE A 185 -6.03 12.01 12.71
CA ILE A 185 -5.57 10.63 12.62
C ILE A 185 -6.04 9.89 13.88
N LEU A 186 -6.84 8.85 13.69
CA LEU A 186 -7.22 7.91 14.74
C LEU A 186 -6.23 6.75 14.73
N LEU A 187 -5.46 6.63 15.81
CA LEU A 187 -4.38 5.66 15.91
C LEU A 187 -4.59 4.77 17.13
N ARG A 188 -4.65 3.46 16.91
CA ARG A 188 -4.82 2.46 17.96
C ARG A 188 -3.50 1.76 18.24
N THR A 189 -3.13 1.70 19.51
CA THR A 189 -2.07 0.82 20.01
C THR A 189 -2.67 -0.39 20.73
N ASP A 190 -1.82 -1.26 21.27
CA ASP A 190 -2.25 -2.32 22.19
C ASP A 190 -2.88 -1.80 23.49
N THR A 191 -2.59 -0.56 23.88
CA THR A 191 -2.98 0.03 25.16
C THR A 191 -3.95 1.20 25.04
N HIS A 192 -3.92 1.94 23.94
CA HIS A 192 -4.65 3.22 23.81
C HIS A 192 -5.29 3.40 22.42
N LEU A 193 -6.26 4.32 22.36
CA LEU A 193 -6.77 4.91 21.11
C LEU A 193 -6.51 6.42 21.15
N TYR A 194 -5.64 6.90 20.27
CA TYR A 194 -5.28 8.31 20.13
C TYR A 194 -6.10 8.97 19.02
N ALA A 195 -6.45 10.24 19.23
CA ALA A 195 -6.92 11.14 18.19
C ALA A 195 -5.89 12.27 18.03
N ILE A 196 -5.15 12.25 16.92
CA ILE A 196 -4.05 13.18 16.65
C ILE A 196 -4.50 14.16 15.58
N GLY A 197 -4.53 15.44 15.89
CA GLY A 197 -4.92 16.50 14.96
C GLY A 197 -5.23 17.78 15.70
N THR A 198 -5.57 18.82 14.96
CA THR A 198 -5.93 20.11 15.54
C THR A 198 -7.26 19.96 16.31
N PRO A 199 -7.37 20.51 17.54
CA PRO A 199 -8.63 20.57 18.25
C PRO A 199 -9.70 21.24 17.38
N ALA A 200 -10.94 20.75 17.44
CA ALA A 200 -12.04 21.40 16.75
C ALA A 200 -12.20 22.82 17.34
N GLY A 201 -12.07 23.85 16.51
CA GLY A 201 -12.21 25.26 16.92
C GLY A 201 -10.94 26.11 16.92
N SER A 202 -9.76 25.52 16.70
CA SER A 202 -8.55 26.30 16.41
C SER A 202 -8.52 26.63 14.91
N ALA A 203 -9.05 27.80 14.55
CA ALA A 203 -8.81 28.40 13.24
C ALA A 203 -7.31 28.74 13.07
N PRO A 204 -6.77 28.77 11.84
CA PRO A 204 -5.39 29.20 11.58
C PRO A 204 -5.14 30.65 12.00
#